data_AF-A0A7J8N0V9-F1
#
_entry.id   AF-A0A7J8N0V9-F1
#
_cell.length_a   1.000
_cell.length_b   1.000
_cell.length_c   1.000
_cell.angle_alpha   90.00
_cell.angle_beta   90.00
_cell.angle_gamma   90.00
#
_symmetry.space_group_name_H-M   'P 1'
#
loop_
_entity.id
_entity.type
_entity.pdbx_description
1 polymer ?
#
loop_
_entity_poly.entity_id
_entity_poly.type
_entity_poly.pdbx_seq_one_letter_code
_entity_poly.pdbx_strand_id
1 'polypeptide(L)' 'MANFWHTLRGVQVSDLGDKHYLFKYFHKMDIERVENGAPWTFNNHLLILYQLK' A
#
# COMPACT_ATOMS: atom_id res chain seq x y z
N MET A 1 7.54 12.70 -5.41
CA MET A 1 7.07 11.31 -5.27
C MET A 1 5.75 11.34 -4.56
N ALA A 2 4.73 10.68 -5.11
CA ALA A 2 3.40 10.70 -4.52
C ALA A 2 3.39 9.84 -3.25
N ASN A 3 3.09 10.47 -2.13
CA ASN A 3 3.28 9.90 -0.79
C ASN A 3 2.06 9.06 -0.38
N PHE A 4 1.64 8.11 -1.22
CA PHE A 4 0.40 7.32 -1.01
C PHE A 4 0.43 6.46 0.25
N TRP A 5 1.63 6.14 0.76
CA TRP A 5 1.82 5.34 1.97
C TRP A 5 1.74 6.16 3.28
N HIS A 6 1.63 7.48 3.20
CA HIS A 6 1.36 8.33 4.36
C HIS A 6 -0.15 8.42 4.60
N THR A 7 -0.66 7.42 5.31
CA THR A 7 -2.07 7.35 5.69
C THR A 7 -2.35 8.21 6.93
N LEU A 8 -3.60 8.63 7.10
CA LEU A 8 -4.00 9.49 8.23
C LEU A 8 -3.89 8.78 9.59
N ARG A 9 -3.98 7.45 9.61
CA ARG A 9 -3.93 6.62 10.83
C ARG A 9 -2.77 5.62 10.88
N GLY A 10 -1.79 5.76 9.98
CA GLY A 10 -0.72 4.78 9.83
C GLY A 10 -1.15 3.57 9.01
N VAL A 11 -0.17 2.87 8.47
CA VAL A 11 -0.33 1.63 7.70
C VAL A 11 0.59 0.61 8.36
N GLN A 12 0.07 -0.59 8.60
CA GLN A 12 0.92 -1.69 9.03
C GLN A 12 1.44 -2.40 7.78
N VAL A 13 2.75 -2.47 7.64
CA VAL A 13 3.40 -3.18 6.53
C VAL A 13 4.10 -4.41 7.10
N SER A 14 3.75 -5.58 6.57
CA SER A 14 4.43 -6.83 6.89
C SER A 14 5.14 -7.36 5.65
N ASP A 15 6.43 -7.66 5.77
CA ASP A 15 7.19 -8.39 4.76
C ASP A 15 6.87 -9.88 4.91
N LEU A 16 6.31 -10.48 3.86
CA LEU A 16 5.95 -11.90 3.85
C LEU A 16 7.06 -12.78 3.23
N GLY A 17 8.16 -12.18 2.76
CA GLY A 17 9.16 -12.86 1.95
C GLY A 17 8.71 -13.00 0.50
N ASP A 18 9.58 -13.59 -0.33
CA ASP A 18 9.30 -13.87 -1.75
C ASP A 18 8.77 -12.68 -2.56
N LYS A 19 9.23 -11.46 -2.23
CA LYS A 19 8.81 -10.19 -2.85
C LYS A 19 7.33 -9.84 -2.60
N HIS A 20 6.72 -10.40 -1.57
CA HIS A 20 5.36 -10.10 -1.15
C HIS A 20 5.35 -9.18 0.06
N TYR A 21 4.56 -8.12 -0.04
CA TYR A 21 4.30 -7.19 1.06
C TYR A 21 2.80 -7.17 1.35
N LEU A 22 2.45 -7.24 2.63
CA LEU A 22 1.09 -7.05 3.09
C LEU A 22 0.94 -5.66 3.69
N PHE A 23 0.09 -4.86 3.08
CA PHE A 23 -0.30 -3.54 3.58
C PHE A 23 -1.67 -3.64 4.22
N LYS A 24 -1.72 -3.47 5.55
CA LYS A 24 -2.96 -3.44 6.31
C LYS A 24 -3.34 -2.00 6.63
N TYR A 25 -4.46 -1.57 6.06
CA TYR A 25 -5.05 -0.26 6.26
C TYR A 25 -6.17 -0.34 7.31
N PHE A 26 -6.28 0.68 8.14
CA PHE A 26 -7.29 0.77 9.19
C PHE A 26 -8.46 1.70 8.84
N HIS A 27 -8.43 2.31 7.65
CA HIS A 27 -9.47 3.22 7.18
C HIS A 27 -9.73 3.03 5.67
N LYS A 28 -11.00 2.99 5.27
CA LYS A 28 -11.40 2.72 3.88
C LYS A 28 -10.88 3.78 2.91
N MET A 29 -10.87 5.05 3.31
CA MET A 29 -10.36 6.14 2.46
C MET A 29 -8.87 5.97 2.12
N ASP A 30 -8.07 5.38 3.01
CA ASP A 30 -6.66 5.14 2.72
C ASP A 30 -6.51 4.04 1.65
N ILE A 31 -7.37 3.02 1.67
CA ILE A 31 -7.42 1.98 0.62
C ILE A 31 -7.83 2.61 -0.71
N GLU A 32 -8.91 3.37 -0.76
CA GLU A 32 -9.40 4.02 -1.98
C GLU A 32 -8.34 4.96 -2.58
N ARG A 33 -7.60 5.67 -1.73
CA ARG A 33 -6.52 6.58 -2.18
C ARG A 33 -5.35 5.83 -2.79
N VAL A 34 -5.00 4.66 -2.24
CA VAL A 34 -3.94 3.80 -2.77
C VAL A 34 -4.41 3.15 -4.06
N GLU A 35 -5.62 2.58 -4.13
CA GLU A 35 -6.16 1.96 -5.35
C GLU A 35 -6.24 2.94 -6.53
N ASN A 36 -6.64 4.19 -6.28
CA ASN A 36 -6.70 5.22 -7.33
C ASN A 36 -5.32 5.88 -7.61
N GLY A 37 -4.32 5.63 -6.77
CA GLY A 37 -3.04 6.32 -6.75
C GLY A 37 -1.91 5.62 -7.50
N ALA A 38 -2.11 5.27 -8.78
CA ALA A 38 -1.04 4.70 -9.60
C ALA A 38 -0.02 5.77 -10.04
N PRO A 39 1.29 5.44 -10.17
CA PRO A 39 1.92 4.13 -9.96
C PRO A 39 2.30 3.83 -8.50
N TRP A 40 2.16 2.56 -8.09
CA TRP A 40 2.44 2.11 -6.72
C TRP A 40 3.91 1.77 -6.51
N THR A 41 4.67 2.73 -6.00
CA THR A 41 6.10 2.55 -5.73
C THR A 41 6.37 2.40 -4.24
N PHE A 42 7.05 1.34 -3.83
CA PHE A 42 7.43 1.10 -2.44
C PHE A 42 8.86 0.53 -2.40
N ASN A 43 9.71 1.06 -1.53
CA ASN A 43 11.12 0.66 -1.43
C ASN A 43 11.85 0.63 -2.80
N ASN A 44 11.63 1.63 -3.64
CA ASN A 44 12.18 1.72 -5.02
C ASN A 44 11.74 0.62 -6.00
N HIS A 45 10.72 -0.17 -5.65
CA HIS A 45 10.12 -1.17 -6.54
C HIS A 45 8.69 -0.74 -6.93
N LEU A 46 8.31 -1.03 -8.18
CA LEU A 46 6.92 -0.92 -8.61
C LEU A 46 6.16 -2.18 -8.17
N LEU A 47 5.06 -1.99 -7.45
CA LEU A 47 4.23 -3.08 -6.94
C LEU A 47 3.02 -3.33 -7.83
N ILE A 48 2.56 -4.58 -7.82
CA ILE A 48 1.22 -4.95 -8.28
C ILE A 48 0.36 -5.09 -7.04
N LEU A 49 -0.79 -4.42 -7.02
CA LEU A 49 -1.71 -4.50 -5.89
C LEU A 49 -2.80 -5.53 -6.14
N TYR A 50 -3.14 -6.25 -5.08
CA TYR A 50 -4.31 -7.11 -5.02
C TYR A 50 -5.02 -6.87 -3.69
N GLN A 51 -6.30 -6.51 -3.75
CA GLN A 51 -7.13 -6.33 -2.55
C GLN A 51 -7.57 -7.70 -2.03
N LEU A 52 -7.13 -8.05 -0.82
CA LEU A 52 -7.62 -9.21 -0.09
C LEU A 52 -9.07 -8.95 0.36
N LYS A 53 -9.98 -9.88 0.07
CA LYS A 53 -11.38 -9.85 0.54
C LYS A 53 -11.52 -10.37 1.96
#